data_AF-A0A011NRH1-F1
#
_entry.id   AF-A0A011NRH1-F1
#
_cell.length_a   1.000
_cell.length_b   1.000
_cell.length_c   1.000
_cell.angle_alpha   90.00
_cell.angle_beta   90.00
_cell.angle_gamma   90.00
#
_symmetry.space_group_name_H-M   'P 1'
#
loop_
_entity.id
_entity.type
_entity.pdbx_description
1 polymer ?
#
loop_
_entity_poly.entity_id
_entity_poly.type
_entity_poly.pdbx_seq_one_letter_code
_entity_poly.pdbx_strand_id
1 'polypeptide(L)'
;MNTPTSSQPGESAKRLQPPLPLFSSYLNEDREHAASTDTTTAATSYHPPVQPAAPLLTPSPANLNPDPVTPMATKVCVKCKQEKSLLEFHKNSRSADGLHSYCKECNRAQALAHIKAEKARKALLRAAKKAASNTQ
;
A
#
# COMPACT_ATOMS: atom_id res chain seq x y z
N MET A 1 2.46 62.34 -4.74
CA MET A 1 2.06 61.25 -5.66
C MET A 1 3.04 60.09 -5.52
N ASN A 2 2.59 59.09 -4.75
CA ASN A 2 2.92 57.66 -4.71
C ASN A 2 4.36 57.18 -4.39
N THR A 3 4.48 56.59 -3.20
CA THR A 3 5.48 55.58 -2.80
C THR A 3 4.80 54.21 -2.69
N PRO A 4 5.42 53.08 -3.13
CA PRO A 4 4.85 51.75 -2.91
C PRO A 4 5.31 51.14 -1.57
N THR A 5 4.33 50.79 -0.73
CA THR A 5 4.51 50.06 0.54
C THR A 5 4.49 48.54 0.29
N SER A 6 5.52 47.87 0.80
CA SER A 6 5.65 46.42 0.96
C SER A 6 4.90 45.94 2.21
N SER A 7 4.27 44.75 2.17
CA SER A 7 4.43 43.65 3.17
C SER A 7 3.24 42.67 3.24
N GLN A 8 3.54 41.42 2.87
CA GLN A 8 3.11 40.10 3.39
C GLN A 8 1.63 39.71 3.64
N PRO A 9 1.19 38.50 3.20
CA PRO A 9 -0.02 37.83 3.67
C PRO A 9 0.23 36.94 4.91
N GLY A 10 -0.65 37.06 5.91
CA GLY A 10 -0.66 36.26 7.14
C GLY A 10 -1.28 34.87 6.97
N GLU A 11 -0.67 33.91 7.65
CA GLU A 11 -0.97 32.48 7.64
C GLU A 11 -1.81 32.05 8.85
N SER A 12 -2.66 31.03 8.65
CA SER A 12 -3.00 29.95 9.60
C SER A 12 -3.86 30.22 10.85
N ALA A 13 -5.07 29.61 10.88
CA ALA A 13 -5.47 28.63 11.91
C ALA A 13 -6.93 28.17 11.75
N LYS A 14 -7.20 27.15 10.91
CA LYS A 14 -8.40 26.31 11.04
C LYS A 14 -7.98 24.95 11.59
N ARG A 15 -8.29 24.77 12.87
CA ARG A 15 -8.08 23.58 13.70
C ARG A 15 -8.87 22.41 13.12
N LEU A 16 -8.22 21.58 12.29
CA LEU A 16 -8.74 20.28 11.86
C LEU A 16 -8.28 19.22 12.86
N GLN A 17 -9.25 18.59 13.53
CA GLN A 17 -9.06 17.40 14.34
C GLN A 17 -9.52 16.20 13.49
N PRO A 18 -8.61 15.35 12.97
CA PRO A 18 -9.00 14.04 12.45
C PRO A 18 -9.04 12.98 13.58
N PRO A 19 -10.00 12.03 13.52
CA PRO A 19 -10.22 11.03 14.55
C PRO A 19 -9.19 9.88 14.57
N LEU A 20 -9.20 9.18 15.71
CA LEU A 20 -8.26 8.17 16.21
C LEU A 20 -8.00 6.98 15.27
N PRO A 21 -6.81 6.34 15.36
CA PRO A 21 -6.44 5.23 14.49
C PRO A 21 -6.66 3.84 15.13
N LEU A 22 -6.77 2.84 14.24
CA LEU A 22 -6.33 1.44 14.36
C LEU A 22 -7.30 0.38 14.94
N PHE A 23 -8.12 -0.19 14.05
CA PHE A 23 -8.47 -1.61 14.11
C PHE A 23 -7.21 -2.43 13.80
N SER A 24 -6.59 -2.99 14.84
CA SER A 24 -5.53 -3.99 14.75
C SER A 24 -5.90 -5.13 15.70
N SER A 25 -6.78 -6.02 15.24
CA SER A 25 -7.21 -7.20 16.01
C SER A 25 -7.31 -8.46 15.16
N TYR A 26 -6.36 -8.67 14.25
CA TYR A 26 -6.05 -10.01 13.75
C TYR A 26 -4.61 -10.36 14.16
N LEU A 27 -4.45 -10.63 15.45
CA LEU A 27 -3.32 -11.39 15.99
C LEU A 27 -3.88 -12.74 16.44
N ASN A 28 -3.44 -13.79 15.74
CA ASN A 28 -3.63 -15.17 16.13
C ASN A 28 -2.42 -15.57 16.99
N GLU A 29 -2.62 -15.77 18.29
CA GLU A 29 -1.83 -16.62 19.19
C GLU A 29 -2.85 -17.61 19.78
N ASP A 30 -2.61 -18.91 19.98
CA ASP A 30 -1.55 -19.60 20.71
C ASP A 30 -1.30 -20.98 20.05
N ARG A 31 -0.08 -21.47 19.78
CA ARG A 31 0.94 -22.04 20.67
C ARG A 31 0.40 -22.95 21.78
N GLU A 32 0.35 -24.25 21.51
CA GLU A 32 0.66 -25.28 22.51
C GLU A 32 1.58 -26.35 21.91
N HIS A 33 2.74 -26.53 22.53
CA HIS A 33 3.66 -27.66 22.34
C HIS A 33 3.52 -28.57 23.56
N ALA A 34 3.27 -29.86 23.36
CA ALA A 34 3.70 -30.93 24.25
C ALA A 34 3.69 -32.23 23.44
N ALA A 35 4.87 -32.84 23.26
CA ALA A 35 5.22 -34.17 23.78
C ALA A 35 4.45 -35.31 23.06
N SER A 36 5.05 -36.37 22.54
CA SER A 36 6.18 -37.17 23.02
C SER A 36 6.45 -38.31 22.03
N THR A 37 7.73 -38.69 21.92
CA THR A 37 8.27 -40.06 21.79
C THR A 37 7.68 -41.10 20.83
N ASP A 38 8.64 -41.74 20.16
CA ASP A 38 8.75 -43.17 19.86
C ASP A 38 8.41 -43.66 18.44
N THR A 39 9.49 -44.05 17.75
CA THR A 39 9.71 -45.45 17.32
C THR A 39 8.90 -45.97 16.11
N THR A 40 9.66 -46.16 15.03
CA THR A 40 9.76 -47.44 14.32
C THR A 40 8.72 -47.75 13.24
N THR A 41 9.28 -47.88 12.03
CA THR A 41 8.95 -48.90 11.03
C THR A 41 7.53 -48.89 10.46
N ALA A 42 7.42 -48.48 9.20
CA ALA A 42 7.28 -49.46 8.14
C ALA A 42 7.40 -48.77 6.79
N ALA A 43 8.30 -49.29 5.97
CA ALA A 43 8.30 -49.08 4.54
C ALA A 43 7.00 -49.69 3.97
N THR A 44 5.96 -48.87 3.86
CA THR A 44 4.85 -49.16 2.95
C THR A 44 5.17 -48.49 1.63
N SER A 45 5.56 -49.34 0.68
CA SER A 45 5.57 -49.08 -0.75
C SER A 45 4.19 -48.56 -1.17
N TYR A 46 3.98 -47.26 -1.11
CA TYR A 46 2.83 -46.61 -1.71
C TYR A 46 3.18 -46.32 -3.17
N HIS A 47 2.78 -47.26 -4.03
CA HIS A 47 2.68 -47.05 -5.46
C HIS A 47 1.56 -46.02 -5.71
N PRO A 48 1.82 -44.87 -6.35
CA PRO A 48 0.75 -43.98 -6.76
C PRO A 48 -0.13 -44.67 -7.81
N PRO A 49 -1.47 -44.49 -7.77
CA PRO A 49 -2.33 -44.98 -8.85
C PRO A 49 -2.01 -44.23 -10.14
N VAL A 50 -1.49 -44.95 -11.13
CA VAL A 50 -1.34 -44.51 -12.51
C VAL A 50 -2.75 -44.24 -13.06
N GLN A 51 -3.08 -42.98 -13.28
CA GLN A 51 -4.34 -42.57 -13.91
C GLN A 51 -4.33 -43.03 -15.37
N PRO A 52 -5.36 -43.75 -15.87
CA PRO A 52 -5.46 -44.05 -17.29
C PRO A 52 -5.72 -42.75 -18.05
N ALA A 53 -4.89 -42.50 -19.06
CA ALA A 53 -5.03 -41.37 -19.97
C ALA A 53 -6.41 -41.41 -20.65
N ALA A 54 -7.27 -40.45 -20.29
CA ALA A 54 -8.50 -40.20 -21.04
C ALA A 54 -8.15 -39.72 -22.46
N PRO A 55 -8.85 -40.20 -23.49
CA PRO A 55 -8.54 -39.89 -24.87
C PRO A 55 -8.78 -38.40 -25.17
N LEU A 56 -7.90 -37.86 -25.99
CA LEU A 56 -7.89 -36.49 -26.51
C LEU A 56 -9.25 -36.13 -27.13
N LEU A 57 -10.15 -35.54 -26.34
CA LEU A 57 -11.20 -34.70 -26.92
C LEU A 57 -10.53 -33.39 -27.31
N THR A 58 -10.45 -33.18 -28.61
CA THR A 58 -10.01 -31.96 -29.27
C THR A 58 -10.67 -30.73 -28.61
N PRO A 59 -9.92 -29.72 -28.15
CA PRO A 59 -10.54 -28.45 -27.86
C PRO A 59 -11.01 -27.85 -29.19
N SER A 60 -12.33 -27.72 -29.31
CA SER A 60 -12.99 -26.88 -30.32
C SER A 60 -12.24 -25.54 -30.43
N PRO A 61 -12.00 -24.99 -31.63
CA PRO A 61 -11.38 -23.67 -31.75
C PRO A 61 -12.35 -22.68 -31.11
N ALA A 62 -12.04 -22.30 -29.86
CA ALA A 62 -12.75 -21.29 -29.14
C ALA A 62 -12.87 -20.08 -30.05
N ASN A 63 -14.11 -19.73 -30.36
CA ASN A 63 -14.49 -18.54 -31.07
C ASN A 63 -13.86 -17.35 -30.34
N LEU A 64 -12.74 -16.85 -30.86
CA LEU A 64 -12.08 -15.65 -30.37
C LEU A 64 -12.90 -14.45 -30.86
N ASN A 65 -14.09 -14.28 -30.30
CA ASN A 65 -14.71 -12.96 -30.28
C ASN A 65 -13.92 -12.16 -29.26
N PRO A 66 -13.07 -11.19 -29.66
CA PRO A 66 -12.50 -10.29 -28.68
C PRO A 66 -13.67 -9.55 -28.04
N ASP A 67 -13.84 -9.70 -26.73
CA ASP A 67 -14.80 -8.95 -25.95
C ASP A 67 -14.72 -7.46 -26.33
N PRO A 68 -15.86 -6.75 -26.42
CA PRO A 68 -15.84 -5.33 -26.75
C PRO A 68 -14.92 -4.63 -25.77
N VAL A 69 -13.81 -4.10 -26.29
CA VAL A 69 -12.84 -3.26 -25.60
C VAL A 69 -13.58 -2.10 -24.97
N THR A 70 -14.07 -2.33 -23.75
CA THR A 70 -14.70 -1.32 -22.94
C THR A 70 -13.57 -0.35 -22.62
N PRO A 71 -13.65 0.92 -23.04
CA PRO A 71 -12.58 1.86 -22.80
C PRO A 71 -12.41 1.96 -21.29
N MET A 72 -11.36 1.34 -20.76
CA MET A 72 -10.99 1.52 -19.38
C MET A 72 -10.67 2.99 -19.24
N ALA A 73 -11.53 3.73 -18.54
CA ALA A 73 -11.28 5.13 -18.29
C ALA A 73 -9.88 5.29 -17.68
N THR A 74 -9.12 6.22 -18.22
CA THR A 74 -7.77 6.55 -17.79
C THR A 74 -7.73 7.98 -17.26
N LYS A 75 -6.74 8.24 -16.42
CA LYS A 75 -6.46 9.56 -15.84
C LYS A 75 -4.96 9.79 -15.81
N VAL A 76 -4.55 11.03 -16.04
CA VAL A 76 -3.14 11.44 -15.93
C VAL A 76 -2.82 11.80 -14.48
N CYS A 77 -1.78 11.19 -13.93
CA CYS A 77 -1.26 11.55 -12.61
C CYS A 77 -0.53 12.88 -12.66
N VAL A 78 -0.90 13.86 -11.82
CA VAL A 78 -0.26 15.19 -11.80
C VAL A 78 1.21 15.14 -11.36
N LYS A 79 1.60 14.12 -10.57
CA LYS A 79 2.95 13.99 -10.02
C LYS A 79 3.94 13.35 -10.99
N CYS A 80 3.60 12.20 -11.58
CA CYS A 80 4.48 11.49 -12.52
C CYS A 80 4.14 11.74 -13.99
N LYS A 81 3.02 12.42 -14.28
CA LYS A 81 2.54 12.76 -15.64
C LYS A 81 2.24 11.57 -16.54
N GLN A 82 2.07 10.38 -15.97
CA GLN A 82 1.69 9.18 -16.71
C GLN A 82 0.18 9.00 -16.74
N GLU A 83 -0.32 8.56 -17.88
CA GLU A 83 -1.69 8.09 -18.06
C GLU A 83 -1.82 6.68 -17.47
N LYS A 84 -2.77 6.52 -16.55
CA LYS A 84 -2.99 5.28 -15.79
C LYS A 84 -4.49 5.00 -15.69
N SER A 85 -4.85 3.73 -15.53
CA SER A 85 -6.25 3.34 -15.29
C SER A 85 -6.82 4.05 -14.06
N LEU A 86 -8.12 4.38 -14.05
CA LEU A 86 -8.79 4.92 -12.85
C LEU A 86 -8.59 4.02 -11.60
N LEU A 87 -8.38 2.71 -11.78
CA LEU A 87 -8.10 1.76 -10.70
C LEU A 87 -6.75 2.00 -10.01
N GLU A 88 -5.82 2.68 -10.66
CA GLU A 88 -4.52 3.05 -10.08
C GLU A 88 -4.58 4.31 -9.22
N PHE A 89 -5.76 4.91 -9.07
CA PHE A 89 -5.98 6.08 -8.21
C PHE A 89 -6.76 5.69 -6.95
N HIS A 90 -6.54 6.39 -5.85
CA HIS A 90 -7.35 6.24 -4.65
C HIS A 90 -8.69 6.97 -4.82
N LYS A 91 -9.76 6.41 -4.25
CA LYS A 91 -11.05 7.09 -4.14
C LYS A 91 -10.93 8.31 -3.24
N ASN A 92 -11.47 9.44 -3.67
CA ASN A 92 -11.52 10.67 -2.91
C ASN A 92 -12.85 11.36 -3.18
N SER A 93 -13.80 11.26 -2.25
CA SER A 93 -15.14 11.86 -2.37
C SER A 93 -15.12 13.40 -2.42
N ARG A 94 -13.99 14.02 -2.11
CA ARG A 94 -13.83 15.48 -2.12
C ARG A 94 -13.45 16.05 -3.49
N SER A 95 -13.03 15.21 -4.44
CA SER A 95 -12.74 15.66 -5.81
C SER A 95 -13.96 15.49 -6.70
N ALA A 96 -14.09 16.37 -7.70
CA ALA A 96 -15.22 16.37 -8.63
C ALA A 96 -15.38 15.04 -9.40
N ASP A 97 -14.25 14.38 -9.68
CA ASP A 97 -14.16 13.09 -10.37
C ASP A 97 -14.13 11.88 -9.40
N GLY A 98 -14.21 12.12 -8.09
CA GLY A 98 -14.22 11.04 -7.08
C GLY A 98 -12.88 10.31 -6.89
N LEU A 99 -11.81 10.77 -7.56
CA LEU A 99 -10.48 10.15 -7.53
C LEU A 99 -9.39 11.14 -7.15
N HIS A 100 -8.33 10.65 -6.51
CA HIS A 100 -7.17 11.47 -6.15
C HIS A 100 -6.43 11.96 -7.40
N SER A 101 -5.75 13.11 -7.34
CA SER A 101 -4.95 13.65 -8.45
C SER A 101 -3.62 12.91 -8.68
N TYR A 102 -3.23 12.03 -7.76
CA TYR A 102 -1.98 11.28 -7.80
C TYR A 102 -2.30 9.79 -7.86
N CYS A 103 -1.52 9.03 -8.63
CA CYS A 103 -1.61 7.58 -8.62
C CYS A 103 -1.17 7.01 -7.26
N LYS A 104 -1.59 5.77 -6.98
CA LYS A 104 -1.24 5.00 -5.78
C LYS A 104 0.26 4.95 -5.52
N GLU A 105 1.07 4.79 -6.57
CA GLU A 105 2.53 4.74 -6.47
C GLU A 105 3.10 6.06 -5.98
N CYS A 106 2.68 7.19 -6.58
CA CYS A 106 3.10 8.53 -6.17
C CYS A 106 2.66 8.84 -4.73
N ASN A 107 1.45 8.42 -4.36
CA ASN A 107 0.94 8.59 -2.99
C ASN A 107 1.80 7.79 -1.99
N ARG A 108 2.11 6.53 -2.30
CA ARG A 108 2.99 5.68 -1.49
C ARG A 108 4.39 6.28 -1.35
N ALA A 109 4.99 6.74 -2.45
CA ALA A 109 6.31 7.37 -2.43
C ALA A 109 6.32 8.62 -1.54
N GLN A 110 5.27 9.45 -1.63
CA GLN A 110 5.11 10.62 -0.77
C GLN A 110 4.99 10.25 0.72
N ALA A 111 4.17 9.25 1.04
CA ALA A 111 4.01 8.78 2.43
C ALA A 111 5.33 8.26 3.01
N LEU A 112 6.09 7.47 2.24
CA LEU A 112 7.40 6.96 2.66
C LEU A 112 8.42 8.08 2.87
N ALA A 113 8.47 9.06 1.97
CA ALA A 113 9.34 10.22 2.12
C ALA A 113 9.03 11.00 3.41
N HIS A 114 7.74 11.20 3.71
CA HIS A 114 7.31 11.84 4.94
C HIS A 114 7.73 11.06 6.19
N ILE A 115 7.50 9.73 6.22
CA ILE A 115 7.90 8.86 7.34
C ILE A 115 9.42 8.93 7.55
N LYS A 116 10.21 8.88 6.48
CA LYS A 116 11.68 8.96 6.55
C LYS A 116 12.14 10.29 7.13
N ALA A 117 11.59 11.41 6.65
CA ALA A 117 11.93 12.74 7.13
C ALA A 117 11.58 12.91 8.61
N GLU A 118 10.37 12.52 9.02
CA GLU A 118 9.95 12.60 10.42
C GLU A 118 10.78 11.70 11.35
N LYS A 119 11.13 10.49 10.90
CA LYS A 119 12.02 9.61 11.66
C LYS A 119 13.41 10.24 11.87
N ALA A 120 13.99 10.81 10.81
CA ALA A 120 15.29 11.47 10.88
C ALA A 120 15.25 12.69 11.81
N ARG A 121 14.23 13.54 11.68
CA ARG A 121 14.01 14.70 12.54
C ARG A 121 13.91 14.32 14.03
N LYS A 122 13.13 13.28 14.35
CA LYS A 122 12.98 12.78 15.72
C LYS A 122 14.29 12.21 16.27
N ALA A 123 15.07 11.52 15.44
CA ALA A 123 16.38 11.02 15.85
C ALA A 123 17.34 12.16 16.20
N LEU A 124 17.39 13.20 15.36
CA LEU A 124 18.21 14.40 15.61
C LEU A 124 17.78 15.11 16.90
N LEU A 125 16.48 15.32 17.10
CA LEU A 125 15.97 15.95 18.32
C LEU A 125 16.34 15.16 19.59
N ARG A 126 16.25 13.83 19.53
CA ARG A 126 16.65 12.96 20.64
C ARG A 126 18.15 13.02 20.92
N ALA A 127 18.98 13.01 19.88
CA ALA A 127 20.43 13.13 20.02
C ALA A 127 20.82 14.47 20.65
N ALA A 128 20.21 15.58 20.18
CA ALA A 128 20.43 16.90 20.75
C ALA A 128 20.03 16.97 22.23
N LYS A 129 18.87 16.40 22.59
CA LYS A 129 18.42 16.34 23.99
C LYS A 129 19.39 15.53 24.86
N LYS A 130 19.92 14.42 24.34
CA LYS A 130 20.91 13.59 25.05
C LYS A 130 22.22 14.34 25.27
N ALA A 131 22.73 15.06 24.27
CA ALA A 131 23.94 15.86 24.40
C ALA A 131 23.78 16.95 25.48
N ALA A 132 22.61 17.62 25.50
CA ALA A 132 22.29 18.61 26.53
C ALA A 132 22.23 18.01 27.94
N SER A 133 21.70 16.78 28.11
CA SER A 133 21.68 16.11 29.41
C SER A 133 23.05 15.60 29.87
N ASN A 134 23.97 15.32 28.95
CA ASN A 134 25.29 14.75 29.24
C ASN A 134 26.37 15.79 29.54
N THR A 135 26.02 17.09 29.49
CA THR A 135 26.93 18.24 29.73
C THR A 135 26.79 18.76 31.18
N GLN A 136 26.27 17.94 32.09
CA GLN A 136 26.18 18.23 33.53
C GLN A 136 27.04 17.27 34.33
#